data_AF-A0A7S3AEE8-F1
#
_entry.id   AF-A0A7S3AEE8-F1
#
_cell.length_a   1.000
_cell.length_b   1.000
_cell.length_c   1.000
_cell.angle_alpha   90.00
_cell.angle_beta   90.00
_cell.angle_gamma   90.00
#
_symmetry.space_group_name_H-M   'P 1'
#
loop_
_entity.id
_entity.type
_entity.pdbx_description
1 polymer ?
#
loop_
_entity_poly.entity_id
_entity_poly.type
_entity_poly.pdbx_seq_one_letter_code
_entity_poly.pdbx_strand_id
1 'polypeptide(L)'
;KDMQVGEPGYSLQIGLPRLADALDSVMEDSDRYSLVVDLGGMATTFFQYRDCNLLNYCKPSDIEPERIRKGLLGALRYGKPFVLDTMSVALEKEEVEAIFDAVSPGLLGRVVSKAILKEEHYAALIRDADGEDYSLTLGGWRESTTAHFHFVVLSRLPLPPEWCTERFFILKVAG
;
A
#
# COMPACT_ATOMS: atom_id res chain seq x y z
N LYS A 1 -30.87 -0.87 5.29
CA LYS A 1 -30.25 -2.08 4.73
C LYS A 1 -28.80 -1.99 5.18
N ASP A 2 -28.45 -2.76 6.19
CA ASP A 2 -27.17 -2.58 6.89
C ASP A 2 -26.05 -3.07 5.98
N MET A 3 -25.27 -2.13 5.45
CA MET A 3 -24.07 -2.40 4.64
C MET A 3 -23.03 -3.07 5.54
N GLN A 4 -22.63 -4.30 5.21
CA GLN A 4 -21.60 -5.04 5.95
C GLN A 4 -20.21 -4.48 5.63
N VAL A 5 -19.29 -4.65 6.59
CA VAL A 5 -17.84 -4.44 6.42
C VAL A 5 -17.40 -5.20 5.16
N GLY A 6 -16.95 -4.48 4.12
CA GLY A 6 -16.45 -5.06 2.87
C GLY A 6 -17.32 -4.86 1.61
N GLU A 7 -18.52 -4.29 1.72
CA GLU A 7 -19.28 -3.89 0.52
C GLU A 7 -18.65 -2.64 -0.16
N PRO A 8 -18.64 -2.54 -1.50
CA PRO A 8 -18.22 -1.31 -2.20
C PRO A 8 -18.94 -0.08 -1.65
N GLY A 9 -18.20 0.97 -1.30
CA GLY A 9 -18.73 2.17 -0.65
C GLY A 9 -18.83 2.09 0.89
N TYR A 10 -18.50 0.97 1.52
CA TYR A 10 -18.35 0.89 2.98
C TYR A 10 -17.12 1.67 3.43
N SER A 11 -17.30 2.59 4.37
CA SER A 11 -16.19 3.32 5.01
C SER A 11 -16.30 3.23 6.52
N LEU A 12 -15.20 2.90 7.19
CA LEU A 12 -15.11 2.94 8.64
C LEU A 12 -14.51 4.28 9.09
N GLN A 13 -15.25 5.03 9.88
CA GLN A 13 -14.73 6.25 10.51
C GLN A 13 -14.03 5.90 11.82
N ILE A 14 -12.80 6.36 11.98
CA ILE A 14 -11.93 6.06 13.13
C ILE A 14 -11.20 7.31 13.60
N GLY A 15 -10.80 7.36 14.86
CA GLY A 15 -9.80 8.34 15.31
C GLY A 15 -8.38 7.88 14.97
N LEU A 16 -7.44 8.82 14.83
CA LEU A 16 -6.02 8.50 14.55
C LEU A 16 -5.42 7.44 15.51
N PRO A 17 -5.69 7.42 16.83
CA PRO A 17 -5.16 6.39 17.73
C PRO A 17 -5.65 4.96 17.44
N ARG A 18 -6.66 4.79 16.58
CA ARG A 18 -7.19 3.49 16.14
C ARG A 18 -6.70 3.09 14.75
N LEU A 19 -5.90 3.93 14.08
CA LEU A 19 -5.45 3.66 12.72
C LEU A 19 -4.63 2.38 12.61
N ALA A 20 -3.73 2.11 13.56
CA ALA A 20 -2.95 0.86 13.58
C ALA A 20 -3.86 -0.38 13.63
N ASP A 21 -4.68 -0.51 14.67
CA ASP A 21 -5.58 -1.65 14.85
C ASP A 21 -6.58 -1.79 13.70
N ALA A 22 -7.04 -0.68 13.11
CA ALA A 22 -7.93 -0.72 11.96
C ALA A 22 -7.23 -1.26 10.70
N LEU A 23 -5.96 -0.91 10.46
CA LEU A 23 -5.17 -1.48 9.37
C LEU A 23 -4.96 -2.98 9.58
N ASP A 24 -4.64 -3.39 10.82
CA ASP A 24 -4.45 -4.80 11.18
C ASP A 24 -5.76 -5.59 10.97
N SER A 25 -6.91 -5.03 11.40
CA SER A 25 -8.23 -5.66 11.19
C SER A 25 -8.56 -5.80 9.69
N VAL A 26 -8.25 -4.79 8.87
CA VAL A 26 -8.47 -4.88 7.42
C VAL A 26 -7.59 -5.98 6.80
N MET A 27 -6.34 -6.10 7.25
CA MET A 27 -5.45 -7.15 6.75
C MET A 27 -5.96 -8.56 7.09
N GLU A 28 -6.53 -8.75 8.28
CA GLU A 28 -7.06 -10.03 8.76
C GLU A 28 -8.44 -10.38 8.16
N ASP A 29 -9.34 -9.40 8.07
CA ASP A 29 -10.76 -9.64 7.77
C ASP A 29 -11.17 -9.29 6.32
N SER A 30 -10.29 -8.68 5.53
CA SER A 30 -10.62 -8.20 4.17
C SER A 30 -9.69 -8.76 3.08
N ASP A 31 -10.27 -9.07 1.92
CA ASP A 31 -9.53 -9.37 0.71
C ASP A 31 -8.95 -8.10 0.04
N ARG A 32 -9.36 -6.91 0.49
CA ARG A 32 -8.89 -5.60 0.00
C ARG A 32 -7.80 -5.00 0.88
N TYR A 33 -6.97 -4.17 0.26
CA TYR A 33 -6.05 -3.26 0.92
C TYR A 33 -6.75 -2.01 1.44
N SER A 34 -6.04 -1.13 2.16
CA SER A 34 -6.65 0.06 2.77
C SER A 34 -6.50 1.34 1.94
N LEU A 35 -7.57 2.12 1.86
CA LEU A 35 -7.57 3.52 1.46
C LEU A 35 -7.81 4.35 2.74
N VAL A 36 -6.79 5.06 3.20
CA VAL A 36 -6.88 5.97 4.35
C VAL A 36 -7.22 7.36 3.82
N VAL A 37 -8.38 7.87 4.20
CA VAL A 37 -8.84 9.23 3.92
C VAL A 37 -8.66 10.05 5.18
N ASP A 38 -7.71 10.98 5.16
CA ASP A 38 -7.40 11.86 6.29
C ASP A 38 -7.30 13.31 5.81
N LEU A 39 -8.37 14.08 6.02
CA LEU A 39 -8.42 15.49 5.63
C LEU A 39 -7.54 16.37 6.52
N GLY A 40 -7.22 15.93 7.74
CA GLY A 40 -6.36 16.65 8.67
C GLY A 40 -4.87 16.49 8.39
N GLY A 41 -4.48 15.45 7.63
CA GLY A 41 -3.09 15.16 7.26
C GLY A 41 -2.22 14.59 8.39
N MET A 42 -2.81 14.24 9.53
CA MET A 42 -2.14 13.66 10.69
C MET A 42 -1.67 12.21 10.47
N ALA A 43 -2.34 11.48 9.59
CA ALA A 43 -2.00 10.12 9.19
C ALA A 43 -0.66 10.05 8.46
N THR A 44 -0.29 11.08 7.67
CA THR A 44 1.06 11.15 7.06
C THR A 44 2.12 11.10 8.17
N THR A 45 1.96 11.91 9.22
CA THR A 45 2.86 11.93 10.38
C THR A 45 2.86 10.58 11.10
N PHE A 46 1.70 9.95 11.29
CA PHE A 46 1.60 8.60 11.85
C PHE A 46 2.44 7.58 11.08
N PHE A 47 2.37 7.57 9.74
CA PHE A 47 3.17 6.66 8.92
C PHE A 47 4.66 7.01 8.92
N GLN A 48 5.03 8.29 8.98
CA GLN A 48 6.44 8.72 9.06
C GLN A 48 7.14 8.19 10.32
N TYR A 49 6.42 8.07 11.44
CA TYR A 49 6.96 7.52 12.69
C TYR A 49 6.75 6.00 12.82
N ARG A 50 6.14 5.35 11.83
CA ARG A 50 5.94 3.90 11.80
C ARG A 50 6.96 3.26 10.86
N ASP A 51 7.31 2.03 11.14
CA ASP A 51 8.20 1.24 10.30
C ASP A 51 7.47 0.79 9.02
N CYS A 52 7.43 1.68 8.03
CA CYS A 52 6.78 1.47 6.74
C CYS A 52 7.60 2.08 5.60
N ASN A 53 7.24 1.73 4.37
CA ASN A 53 7.77 2.36 3.17
C ASN A 53 6.76 3.40 2.67
N LEU A 54 6.96 4.67 3.04
CA LEU A 54 6.12 5.79 2.63
C LEU A 54 6.70 6.48 1.39
N LEU A 55 5.91 6.51 0.31
CA LEU A 55 6.19 7.26 -0.91
C LEU A 55 5.22 8.42 -1.04
N ASN A 56 5.73 9.62 -1.30
CA ASN A 56 4.89 10.77 -1.63
C ASN A 56 4.76 10.91 -3.15
N TYR A 57 3.54 10.77 -3.68
CA TYR A 57 3.29 10.87 -5.11
C TYR A 57 3.77 12.20 -5.72
N CYS A 58 3.61 13.31 -4.99
CA CYS A 58 4.00 14.64 -5.44
C CYS A 58 5.52 14.88 -5.40
N LYS A 59 6.31 13.92 -4.91
CA LYS A 59 7.76 14.01 -4.83
C LYS A 59 8.38 13.12 -5.91
N PRO A 60 8.95 13.68 -7.00
CA PRO A 60 9.45 12.90 -8.12
C PRO A 60 10.45 11.81 -7.73
N SER A 61 11.35 12.08 -6.78
CA SER A 61 12.32 11.10 -6.29
C SER A 61 11.68 9.87 -5.62
N ASP A 62 10.46 10.01 -5.10
CA ASP A 62 9.75 8.92 -4.41
C ASP A 62 9.01 8.00 -5.40
N ILE A 63 8.65 8.52 -6.57
CA ILE A 63 7.98 7.77 -7.65
C ILE A 63 8.94 7.29 -8.74
N GLU A 64 10.25 7.42 -8.53
CA GLU A 64 11.24 6.81 -9.41
C GLU A 64 11.08 5.27 -9.38
N PRO A 65 11.19 4.59 -10.53
CA PRO A 65 10.96 3.14 -10.60
C PRO A 65 11.84 2.36 -9.60
N GLU A 66 13.09 2.77 -9.43
CA GLU A 66 13.99 2.11 -8.49
C GLU A 66 13.59 2.32 -7.03
N ARG A 67 13.05 3.50 -6.70
CA ARG A 67 12.58 3.81 -5.35
C ARG A 67 11.34 3.01 -5.00
N ILE A 68 10.40 2.90 -5.94
CA ILE A 68 9.20 2.06 -5.81
C ILE A 68 9.60 0.60 -5.65
N ARG A 69 10.46 0.08 -6.54
CA ARG A 69 10.92 -1.31 -6.49
C ARG A 69 11.55 -1.65 -5.15
N LYS A 70 12.51 -0.85 -4.67
CA LYS A 70 13.18 -1.10 -3.39
C LYS A 70 12.23 -1.00 -2.20
N GLY A 71 11.33 0.00 -2.22
CA GLY A 71 10.32 0.15 -1.17
C GLY A 71 9.37 -1.05 -1.12
N LEU A 72 8.92 -1.53 -2.29
CA LEU A 72 8.05 -2.71 -2.39
C LEU A 72 8.79 -3.99 -1.98
N LEU A 73 10.01 -4.20 -2.46
CA LEU A 73 10.86 -5.35 -2.11
C LEU A 73 11.11 -5.41 -0.59
N GLY A 74 11.46 -4.27 0.01
CA GLY A 74 11.63 -4.14 1.46
C GLY A 74 10.34 -4.39 2.23
N ALA A 75 9.22 -3.83 1.77
CA ALA A 75 7.92 -4.04 2.40
C ALA A 75 7.50 -5.53 2.39
N LEU A 76 7.70 -6.22 1.26
CA LEU A 76 7.39 -7.65 1.12
C LEU A 76 8.29 -8.53 2.00
N ARG A 77 9.59 -8.25 2.02
CA ARG A 77 10.58 -8.97 2.84
C ARG A 77 10.22 -8.94 4.33
N TYR A 78 9.86 -7.76 4.81
CA TYR A 78 9.67 -7.52 6.24
C TYR A 78 8.20 -7.52 6.67
N GLY A 79 7.25 -7.75 5.77
CA GLY A 79 5.82 -7.74 6.10
C GLY A 79 5.35 -6.37 6.59
N LYS A 80 5.84 -5.30 5.95
CA LYS A 80 5.57 -3.92 6.37
C LYS A 80 4.58 -3.23 5.45
N PRO A 81 3.91 -2.17 5.92
CA PRO A 81 3.08 -1.37 5.03
C PRO A 81 3.91 -0.71 3.92
N PHE A 82 3.39 -0.75 2.70
CA PHE A 82 3.84 0.05 1.57
C PHE A 82 2.79 1.13 1.30
N VAL A 83 3.13 2.38 1.57
CA VAL A 83 2.17 3.49 1.62
C VAL A 83 2.44 4.44 0.45
N LEU A 84 1.43 4.65 -0.38
CA LEU A 84 1.42 5.70 -1.41
C LEU A 84 0.58 6.88 -0.91
N ASP A 85 1.24 7.96 -0.49
CA ASP A 85 0.59 9.22 -0.12
C ASP A 85 0.32 10.05 -1.38
N THR A 86 -0.96 10.13 -1.74
CA THR A 86 -1.49 10.87 -2.89
C THR A 86 -1.73 12.34 -2.56
N MET A 87 -1.52 12.74 -1.29
CA MET A 87 -1.79 14.09 -0.81
C MET A 87 -3.22 14.52 -1.17
N SER A 88 -3.38 15.70 -1.76
CA SER A 88 -4.68 16.22 -2.25
C SER A 88 -4.83 16.09 -3.77
N VAL A 89 -4.15 15.13 -4.40
CA VAL A 89 -4.21 14.93 -5.85
C VAL A 89 -5.20 13.81 -6.18
N ALA A 90 -6.10 14.06 -7.13
CA ALA A 90 -6.99 13.04 -7.68
C ALA A 90 -6.20 12.28 -8.75
N LEU A 91 -5.66 11.12 -8.38
CA LEU A 91 -4.87 10.30 -9.29
C LEU A 91 -5.78 9.54 -10.24
N GLU A 92 -5.54 9.69 -11.53
CA GLU A 92 -6.15 8.81 -12.53
C GLU A 92 -5.48 7.44 -12.45
N LYS A 93 -6.28 6.39 -12.67
CA LYS A 93 -5.82 5.01 -12.50
C LYS A 93 -4.63 4.71 -13.42
N GLU A 94 -4.69 5.20 -14.65
CA GLU A 94 -3.70 4.98 -15.70
C GLU A 94 -2.35 5.63 -15.35
N GLU A 95 -2.35 6.75 -14.62
CA GLU A 95 -1.12 7.41 -14.16
C GLU A 95 -0.40 6.57 -13.10
N VAL A 96 -1.17 6.01 -12.15
CA VAL A 96 -0.62 5.11 -11.12
C VAL A 96 -0.15 3.81 -11.76
N GLU A 97 -0.89 3.25 -12.71
CA GLU A 97 -0.48 2.07 -13.46
C GLU A 97 0.84 2.32 -14.20
N ALA A 98 0.98 3.45 -14.91
CA ALA A 98 2.21 3.78 -15.63
C ALA A 98 3.45 3.86 -14.71
N ILE A 99 3.31 4.43 -13.51
CA ILE A 99 4.39 4.55 -12.53
C ILE A 99 4.84 3.17 -12.02
N PHE A 100 3.90 2.27 -11.74
CA PHE A 100 4.22 0.90 -11.31
C PHE A 100 4.74 0.05 -12.48
N ASP A 101 4.21 0.24 -13.68
CA ASP A 101 4.62 -0.50 -14.88
C ASP A 101 6.01 -0.13 -15.35
N ALA A 102 6.50 1.07 -15.03
CA ALA A 102 7.89 1.45 -15.20
C ALA A 102 8.85 0.59 -14.35
N VAL A 103 8.37 -0.06 -13.28
CA VAL A 103 9.12 -1.09 -12.55
C VAL A 103 9.00 -2.45 -13.23
N SER A 104 7.77 -2.88 -13.49
CA SER A 104 7.47 -4.14 -14.15
C SER A 104 6.03 -4.12 -14.70
N PRO A 105 5.78 -4.52 -15.96
CA PRO A 105 4.44 -4.47 -16.54
C PRO A 105 3.38 -5.20 -15.72
N GLY A 106 2.24 -4.56 -15.45
CA GLY A 106 1.13 -5.06 -14.65
C GLY A 106 1.40 -5.10 -13.14
N LEU A 107 2.41 -4.39 -12.63
CA LEU A 107 2.81 -4.50 -11.23
C LEU A 107 1.72 -4.00 -10.27
N LEU A 108 1.06 -2.88 -10.55
CA LEU A 108 -0.02 -2.38 -9.69
C LEU A 108 -1.14 -3.41 -9.59
N GLY A 109 -1.50 -4.05 -10.71
CA GLY A 109 -2.51 -5.11 -10.73
C GLY A 109 -2.14 -6.29 -9.84
N ARG A 110 -0.86 -6.72 -9.86
CA ARG A 110 -0.37 -7.78 -8.94
C ARG A 110 -0.38 -7.34 -7.49
N VAL A 111 -0.03 -6.08 -7.20
CA VAL A 111 -0.13 -5.52 -5.86
C VAL A 111 -1.57 -5.56 -5.39
N VAL A 112 -2.50 -4.88 -6.08
CA VAL A 112 -3.90 -4.74 -5.64
C VAL A 112 -4.63 -6.07 -5.55
N SER A 113 -4.34 -7.03 -6.44
CA SER A 113 -4.93 -8.38 -6.40
C SER A 113 -4.30 -9.32 -5.35
N LYS A 114 -3.33 -8.84 -4.57
CA LYS A 114 -2.50 -9.64 -3.64
C LYS A 114 -1.66 -10.73 -4.32
N ALA A 115 -1.64 -10.82 -5.66
CA ALA A 115 -0.79 -11.76 -6.38
C ALA A 115 0.70 -11.51 -6.10
N ILE A 116 1.10 -10.27 -5.78
CA ILE A 116 2.48 -9.91 -5.40
C ILE A 116 3.03 -10.71 -4.21
N LEU A 117 2.15 -11.34 -3.41
CA LEU A 117 2.50 -12.15 -2.24
C LEU A 117 2.99 -13.57 -2.58
N LYS A 118 3.32 -13.85 -3.84
CA LYS A 118 3.93 -15.12 -4.25
C LYS A 118 5.43 -14.95 -4.49
N GLU A 119 6.19 -16.01 -4.20
CA GLU A 119 7.65 -16.01 -4.29
C GLU A 119 8.15 -15.59 -5.67
N GLU A 120 7.50 -16.05 -6.75
CA GLU A 120 7.91 -15.72 -8.11
C GLU A 120 7.85 -14.21 -8.42
N HIS A 121 6.92 -13.50 -7.77
CA HIS A 121 6.75 -12.06 -7.98
C HIS A 121 7.68 -11.24 -7.09
N TYR A 122 8.02 -11.74 -5.90
CA TYR A 122 9.11 -11.17 -5.10
C TYR A 122 10.46 -11.35 -5.78
N ALA A 123 10.73 -12.56 -6.30
CA ALA A 123 11.96 -12.88 -7.03
C ALA A 123 12.19 -11.94 -8.22
N ALA A 124 11.11 -11.61 -8.95
CA ALA A 124 11.16 -10.70 -10.09
C ALA A 124 11.52 -9.24 -9.73
N LEU A 125 11.43 -8.86 -8.44
CA LEU A 125 11.83 -7.53 -7.96
C LEU A 125 13.30 -7.47 -7.55
N ILE A 126 13.97 -8.61 -7.32
CA ILE A 126 15.37 -8.66 -6.87
C ILE A 126 16.30 -8.26 -8.01
N ARG A 127 17.33 -7.49 -7.67
CA ARG A 127 18.46 -7.16 -8.54
C ARG A 127 19.77 -7.57 -7.87
N ASP A 128 20.79 -7.84 -8.69
CA ASP A 128 22.13 -8.26 -8.20
C ASP A 128 22.73 -7.29 -7.16
N ALA A 129 22.39 -6.00 -7.25
CA ALA A 129 22.90 -4.96 -6.36
C ALA A 129 22.15 -4.83 -5.02
N ASP A 130 21.08 -5.58 -4.77
CA ASP A 130 20.27 -5.46 -3.54
C ASP A 130 20.93 -6.11 -2.32
N GLY A 131 21.94 -6.95 -2.54
CA GLY A 131 22.66 -7.65 -1.50
C GLY A 131 22.01 -8.98 -1.11
N GLU A 132 22.81 -9.81 -0.44
CA GLU A 132 22.47 -11.19 -0.07
C GLU A 132 21.23 -11.30 0.81
N ASP A 133 20.94 -10.25 1.57
CA ASP A 133 19.75 -10.17 2.41
C ASP A 133 18.51 -10.56 1.61
N TYR A 134 18.26 -9.94 0.47
CA TYR A 134 17.03 -10.14 -0.32
C TYR A 134 17.00 -11.46 -1.10
N SER A 135 18.10 -12.21 -1.13
CA SER A 135 18.20 -13.47 -1.87
C SER A 135 17.18 -14.50 -1.42
N LEU A 136 16.60 -15.24 -2.37
CA LEU A 136 15.74 -16.39 -2.08
C LEU A 136 16.49 -17.49 -1.32
N THR A 137 17.77 -17.71 -1.64
CA THR A 137 18.57 -18.81 -1.07
C THR A 137 19.01 -18.54 0.37
N LEU A 138 19.02 -17.29 0.80
CA LEU A 138 19.45 -16.87 2.14
C LEU A 138 18.27 -16.41 3.02
N GLY A 139 17.05 -16.85 2.67
CA GLY A 139 15.86 -16.64 3.47
C GLY A 139 15.28 -15.24 3.36
N GLY A 140 15.49 -14.58 2.22
CA GLY A 140 14.93 -13.25 1.96
C GLY A 140 13.45 -13.23 1.63
N TRP A 141 12.93 -14.34 1.10
CA TRP A 141 11.50 -14.63 1.02
C TRP A 141 11.06 -15.48 2.22
N ARG A 142 9.96 -15.10 2.87
CA ARG A 142 9.33 -15.87 3.96
C ARG A 142 7.83 -15.68 3.90
N GLU A 143 7.10 -16.72 3.52
CA GLU A 143 5.64 -16.67 3.36
C GLU A 143 4.92 -16.12 4.59
N SER A 144 5.30 -16.55 5.79
CA SER A 144 4.71 -16.07 7.05
C SER A 144 4.95 -14.57 7.31
N THR A 145 6.09 -14.03 6.88
CA THR A 145 6.38 -12.60 7.02
C THR A 145 5.70 -11.80 5.93
N THR A 146 5.78 -12.26 4.68
CA THR A 146 5.16 -11.56 3.53
C THR A 146 3.64 -11.54 3.61
N ALA A 147 3.01 -12.50 4.28
CA ALA A 147 1.57 -12.46 4.59
C ALA A 147 1.14 -11.19 5.34
N HIS A 148 2.05 -10.51 6.05
CA HIS A 148 1.79 -9.25 6.75
C HIS A 148 2.00 -7.99 5.88
N PHE A 149 2.38 -8.14 4.60
CA PHE A 149 2.47 -6.99 3.69
C PHE A 149 1.10 -6.33 3.51
N HIS A 150 1.07 -5.00 3.67
CA HIS A 150 -0.15 -4.22 3.50
C HIS A 150 0.08 -3.03 2.57
N PHE A 151 -0.60 -3.03 1.42
CA PHE A 151 -0.62 -1.83 0.57
C PHE A 151 -1.61 -0.81 1.15
N VAL A 152 -1.19 0.44 1.21
CA VAL A 152 -2.03 1.53 1.71
C VAL A 152 -1.97 2.70 0.74
N VAL A 153 -3.14 3.16 0.31
CA VAL A 153 -3.27 4.46 -0.35
C VAL A 153 -3.68 5.48 0.70
N LEU A 154 -2.89 6.54 0.88
CA LEU A 154 -3.22 7.65 1.77
C LEU A 154 -3.67 8.83 0.92
N SER A 155 -4.82 9.42 1.27
CA SER A 155 -5.39 10.55 0.55
C SER A 155 -5.96 11.60 1.50
N ARG A 156 -5.85 12.85 1.09
CA ARG A 156 -6.44 14.03 1.74
C ARG A 156 -7.60 14.61 0.95
N LEU A 157 -8.09 13.88 -0.05
CA LEU A 157 -9.29 14.26 -0.79
C LEU A 157 -10.55 13.87 -0.01
N PRO A 158 -11.56 14.76 0.07
CA PRO A 158 -12.85 14.41 0.65
C PRO A 158 -13.57 13.31 -0.13
N LEU A 159 -13.30 13.25 -1.44
CA LEU A 159 -13.79 12.23 -2.35
C LEU A 159 -12.61 11.70 -3.17
N PRO A 160 -11.99 10.58 -2.77
CA PRO A 160 -10.95 9.94 -3.56
C PRO A 160 -11.50 9.43 -4.90
N PRO A 161 -10.62 9.18 -5.90
CA PRO A 161 -11.01 8.63 -7.20
C PRO A 161 -11.81 7.31 -7.09
N GLU A 162 -12.75 7.10 -8.00
CA GLU A 162 -13.68 5.96 -7.97
C GLU A 162 -12.94 4.62 -7.94
N TRP A 163 -11.89 4.47 -8.75
CA TRP A 163 -11.08 3.24 -8.82
C TRP A 163 -10.45 2.86 -7.47
N CYS A 164 -10.14 3.84 -6.60
CA CYS A 164 -9.69 3.59 -5.24
C CYS A 164 -10.87 3.11 -4.37
N THR A 165 -12.00 3.80 -4.44
CA THR A 165 -13.16 3.49 -3.59
C THR A 165 -13.83 2.15 -3.90
N GLU A 166 -13.68 1.64 -5.13
CA GLU A 166 -14.19 0.33 -5.54
C GLU A 166 -13.30 -0.83 -5.09
N ARG A 167 -11.97 -0.61 -4.99
CA ARG A 167 -10.96 -1.67 -4.82
C ARG A 167 -10.37 -1.75 -3.42
N PHE A 168 -10.48 -0.69 -2.64
CA PHE A 168 -9.87 -0.60 -1.31
C PHE A 168 -10.95 -0.53 -0.22
N PHE A 169 -10.59 -1.00 0.97
CA PHE A 169 -11.35 -0.77 2.18
C PHE A 169 -11.09 0.64 2.70
N ILE A 170 -12.15 1.44 2.89
CA ILE A 170 -12.02 2.86 3.18
C ILE A 170 -11.97 3.10 4.70
N LEU A 171 -10.86 3.66 5.19
CA LEU A 171 -10.68 4.14 6.56
C LEU A 171 -10.70 5.67 6.57
N LYS A 172 -11.71 6.29 7.17
CA LYS A 172 -11.81 7.75 7.31
C LYS A 172 -11.28 8.16 8.67
N VAL A 173 -10.18 8.90 8.71
CA VAL A 173 -9.61 9.42 9.95
C VAL A 173 -10.34 10.70 10.33
N ALA A 174 -10.99 10.70 11.48
CA ALA A 174 -11.59 11.88 12.08
C ALA A 174 -10.47 12.75 12.67
N GLY A 175 -10.51 14.05 12.34
CA GLY A 175 -9.68 15.09 12.95
C GLY A 175 -10.14 15.47 14.34
#